data_AF-A0A931W0D8-F1
#
_entry.id   AF-A0A931W0D8-F1
#
_cell.length_a   1.000
_cell.length_b   1.000
_cell.length_c   1.000
_cell.angle_alpha   90.00
_cell.angle_beta   90.00
_cell.angle_gamma   90.00
#
_symmetry.space_group_name_H-M   'P 1'
#
loop_
_entity.id
_entity.type
_entity.pdbx_description
1 polymer ?
#
loop_
_entity_poly.entity_id
_entity_poly.type
_entity_poly.pdbx_seq_one_letter_code
_entity_poly.pdbx_strand_id
1 'polypeptide(L)'
;MLVKDRLYRQAFDALFHVARQAAMTALAADDSRWGKLRRTLPKPFSERFRQIISTLHITYSYDGNYPKDQVDEEFYHWQNKVSQFIQDLERI
;
A
#
# COMPACT_ATOMS: atom_id res chain seq x y z
N MET A 1 8.62 -9.87 -21.78
CA MET A 1 8.65 -8.50 -21.24
C MET A 1 7.32 -8.08 -20.60
N LEU A 2 6.17 -8.18 -21.29
CA LEU A 2 4.86 -7.78 -20.75
C LEU A 2 4.37 -8.57 -19.52
N VAL A 3 4.67 -9.87 -19.45
CA VAL A 3 4.28 -10.72 -18.30
C VAL A 3 5.01 -10.29 -17.02
N LYS A 4 6.32 -10.02 -17.09
CA LYS A 4 7.12 -9.61 -15.93
C LYS A 4 6.67 -8.25 -15.39
N ASP A 5 6.39 -7.29 -16.27
CA ASP A 5 5.84 -5.98 -15.89
C ASP A 5 4.49 -6.12 -15.18
N ARG A 6 3.57 -6.90 -15.75
CA ARG A 6 2.27 -7.19 -15.12
C ARG A 6 2.41 -7.80 -13.73
N LEU A 7 3.33 -8.76 -13.56
CA LEU A 7 3.54 -9.43 -12.28
C LEU A 7 4.05 -8.47 -11.20
N TYR A 8 5.00 -7.58 -11.53
CA TYR A 8 5.46 -6.57 -10.55
C TYR A 8 4.37 -5.57 -10.18
N ARG A 9 3.60 -5.09 -11.16
CA ARG A 9 2.46 -4.21 -10.90
C ARG A 9 1.46 -4.86 -9.94
N GLN A 10 1.13 -6.12 -10.18
CA GLN A 10 0.27 -6.91 -9.29
C GLN A 10 0.88 -7.11 -7.90
N ALA A 11 2.19 -7.32 -7.81
CA ALA A 11 2.88 -7.48 -6.53
C ALA A 11 2.84 -6.18 -5.69
N PHE A 12 3.10 -5.02 -6.30
CA PHE A 12 2.97 -3.73 -5.59
C PHE A 12 1.51 -3.46 -5.17
N ASP A 13 0.54 -3.80 -6.01
CA ASP A 13 -0.88 -3.65 -5.66
C ASP A 13 -1.28 -4.57 -4.49
N ALA A 14 -0.72 -5.77 -4.43
CA ALA A 14 -0.94 -6.68 -3.31
C ALA A 14 -0.48 -6.07 -1.98
N LEU A 15 0.68 -5.40 -1.94
CA LEU A 15 1.14 -4.68 -0.76
C LEU A 15 0.16 -3.56 -0.34
N PHE A 16 -0.40 -2.81 -1.30
CA PHE A 16 -1.47 -1.86 -1.02
C PHE A 16 -2.71 -2.54 -0.44
N HIS A 17 -3.15 -3.66 -1.00
CA HIS A 17 -4.32 -4.39 -0.52
C HIS A 17 -4.15 -4.89 0.91
N VAL A 18 -2.97 -5.38 1.29
CA VAL A 18 -2.69 -5.78 2.67
C VAL A 18 -2.79 -4.57 3.62
N ALA A 19 -2.18 -3.44 3.26
CA ALA A 19 -2.28 -2.22 4.07
C ALA A 19 -3.74 -1.73 4.21
N ARG A 20 -4.51 -1.81 3.13
CA ARG A 20 -5.94 -1.45 3.11
C ARG A 20 -6.75 -2.34 4.04
N GLN A 21 -6.52 -3.66 3.99
CA GLN A 21 -7.22 -4.60 4.86
C GLN A 21 -6.90 -4.35 6.33
N ALA A 22 -5.63 -4.10 6.66
CA ALA A 22 -5.23 -3.74 8.03
C ALA A 22 -5.91 -2.45 8.50
N ALA A 23 -5.97 -1.42 7.66
CA ALA A 23 -6.67 -0.17 7.98
C ALA A 23 -8.17 -0.38 8.18
N MET A 24 -8.82 -1.26 7.40
CA MET A 24 -10.22 -1.61 7.62
C MET A 24 -10.44 -2.28 8.97
N THR A 25 -9.61 -3.27 9.29
CA THR A 25 -9.68 -4.01 10.56
C THR A 25 -9.47 -3.07 11.75
N ALA A 26 -8.44 -2.22 11.70
CA ALA A 26 -8.15 -1.26 12.77
C ALA A 26 -9.29 -0.25 13.00
N LEU A 27 -10.06 0.08 11.95
CA LEU A 27 -11.19 1.00 12.05
C LEU A 27 -12.54 0.29 12.27
N ALA A 28 -12.57 -1.05 12.37
CA ALA A 28 -13.80 -1.84 12.32
C ALA A 28 -14.74 -1.39 11.18
N ALA A 29 -14.17 -1.10 10.00
CA ALA A 29 -14.90 -0.47 8.90
C ALA A 29 -15.51 -1.51 7.94
N ASP A 30 -16.82 -1.42 7.73
CA ASP A 30 -17.52 -2.20 6.69
C ASP A 30 -17.23 -1.72 5.26
N ASP A 31 -16.86 -0.44 5.14
CA ASP A 31 -16.58 0.20 3.85
C ASP A 31 -15.09 0.17 3.53
N SER A 32 -14.77 -0.51 2.45
CA SER A 32 -13.40 -0.73 2.02
C SER A 32 -12.83 0.41 1.16
N ARG A 33 -13.59 1.46 0.82
CA ARG A 33 -13.08 2.56 -0.02
C ARG A 33 -11.88 3.25 0.63
N TRP A 34 -10.71 3.12 0.00
CA TRP A 34 -9.45 3.64 0.54
C TRP A 34 -9.49 5.16 0.80
N GLY A 35 -10.26 5.91 0.01
CA GLY A 35 -10.45 7.35 0.20
C GLY A 35 -11.20 7.70 1.49
N LYS A 36 -12.11 6.83 1.94
CA LYS A 36 -12.81 6.95 3.22
C LYS A 36 -11.89 6.54 4.36
N LEU A 37 -11.27 5.35 4.28
CA LEU A 37 -10.31 4.85 5.27
C LEU A 37 -9.21 5.88 5.56
N ARG A 38 -8.62 6.48 4.52
CA ARG A 38 -7.59 7.52 4.65
C ARG A 38 -8.06 8.76 5.43
N ARG A 39 -9.33 9.15 5.29
CA ARG A 39 -9.89 10.32 6.01
C ARG A 39 -10.24 9.98 7.46
N THR A 40 -10.51 8.71 7.75
CA THR A 40 -10.92 8.24 9.07
C THR A 40 -9.73 7.86 9.95
N LEU A 41 -8.65 7.33 9.36
CA LEU A 41 -7.44 6.99 10.12
C LEU A 41 -6.91 8.21 10.90
N PRO A 42 -6.51 8.04 12.17
CA PRO A 42 -5.86 9.11 12.92
C PRO A 42 -4.46 9.41 12.36
N LYS A 43 -3.91 10.56 12.70
CA LYS A 43 -2.47 10.81 12.47
C LYS A 43 -1.63 9.94 13.42
N PRO A 44 -0.47 9.43 12.99
CA PRO A 44 0.18 9.63 11.68
C PRO A 44 -0.29 8.65 10.57
N PHE A 45 -1.18 7.71 10.89
CA PHE A 45 -1.58 6.63 9.98
C PHE A 45 -2.26 7.12 8.70
N SER A 46 -3.06 8.19 8.76
CA SER A 46 -3.66 8.79 7.56
C SER A 46 -2.62 9.23 6.52
N GLU A 47 -1.47 9.73 6.96
CA GLU A 47 -0.41 10.25 6.09
C GLU A 47 0.40 9.10 5.50
N ARG A 48 0.75 8.11 6.31
CA ARG A 48 1.42 6.88 5.86
C ARG A 48 0.56 6.11 4.86
N PHE A 49 -0.74 5.95 5.15
CA PHE A 49 -1.66 5.27 4.24
C PHE A 49 -1.83 6.04 2.93
N ARG A 50 -1.86 7.38 2.97
CA ARG A 50 -1.84 8.21 1.75
C ARG A 50 -0.61 7.91 0.88
N GLN A 51 0.57 7.80 1.49
CA GLN A 51 1.82 7.50 0.79
C GLN A 51 1.77 6.12 0.13
N ILE A 52 1.26 5.11 0.85
CA ILE A 52 1.05 3.75 0.33
C ILE A 52 0.12 3.78 -0.89
N ILE A 53 -1.03 4.46 -0.80
CA ILE A 53 -1.98 4.57 -1.92
C ILE A 53 -1.33 5.25 -3.13
N SER A 54 -0.73 6.43 -2.93
CA SER A 54 -0.18 7.21 -4.04
C SER A 54 0.93 6.47 -4.77
N THR A 55 1.80 5.76 -4.03
CA THR A 55 2.93 5.10 -4.65
C THR A 55 2.57 3.72 -5.17
N LEU A 56 2.04 2.84 -4.32
CA LEU A 56 1.87 1.42 -4.68
C LEU A 56 0.69 1.20 -5.63
N HIS A 57 -0.46 1.79 -5.32
CA HIS A 57 -1.68 1.59 -6.10
C HIS A 57 -1.70 2.47 -7.36
N ILE A 58 -1.40 3.77 -7.21
CA ILE A 58 -1.50 4.72 -8.33
C ILE A 58 -0.23 4.68 -9.18
N THR A 59 0.91 5.15 -8.67
CA THR A 59 2.12 5.30 -9.49
C THR A 59 2.67 3.95 -9.99
N TYR A 60 2.72 2.92 -9.14
CA TYR A 60 3.38 1.65 -9.50
C TYR A 60 2.43 0.67 -10.18
N SER A 61 1.28 0.37 -9.56
CA SER A 61 0.33 -0.59 -10.13
C SER A 61 -0.46 -0.01 -11.29
N TYR A 62 -1.15 1.12 -11.12
CA TYR A 62 -2.02 1.69 -12.16
C TYR A 62 -1.22 2.31 -13.32
N ASP A 63 -0.29 3.21 -13.02
CA ASP A 63 0.49 3.91 -14.06
C ASP A 63 1.68 3.08 -14.59
N GLY A 64 2.17 2.09 -13.83
CA GLY A 64 3.33 1.28 -14.22
C GLY A 64 4.69 1.97 -14.03
N ASN A 65 4.72 3.08 -13.30
CA ASN A 65 5.89 3.94 -13.09
C ASN A 65 6.70 3.54 -11.86
N TYR A 66 7.11 2.27 -11.78
CA TYR A 66 8.00 1.77 -10.74
C TYR A 66 9.48 1.73 -11.21
N PRO A 67 10.46 1.75 -10.30
CA PRO A 67 11.89 1.68 -10.66
C PRO A 67 12.23 0.31 -11.26
N LYS A 68 12.25 0.20 -12.59
CA LYS A 68 12.45 -1.09 -13.29
C LYS A 68 13.84 -1.68 -13.07
N ASP A 69 14.86 -0.83 -12.95
CA ASP A 69 16.25 -1.24 -12.79
C ASP A 69 16.58 -1.70 -11.35
N GLN A 70 15.74 -1.35 -10.37
CA GLN A 70 15.92 -1.64 -8.94
C GLN A 70 14.64 -2.21 -8.31
N VAL A 71 13.85 -2.94 -9.12
CA VAL A 71 12.49 -3.32 -8.75
C VAL A 71 12.42 -4.20 -7.50
N ASP A 72 13.40 -5.09 -7.30
CA ASP A 72 13.41 -5.98 -6.15
C ASP A 72 13.73 -5.21 -4.86
N GLU A 73 14.71 -4.30 -4.89
CA GLU A 73 15.06 -3.42 -3.77
C GLU A 73 13.89 -2.50 -3.39
N GLU A 74 13.25 -1.89 -4.38
CA GLU A 74 12.08 -1.04 -4.17
C GLU A 74 10.91 -1.85 -3.58
N PHE A 75 10.71 -3.09 -4.04
CA PHE A 75 9.69 -3.97 -3.50
C PHE A 75 9.94 -4.28 -2.03
N TYR A 76 11.17 -4.65 -1.64
CA TYR A 76 11.51 -4.91 -0.24
C TYR A 76 11.37 -3.67 0.65
N HIS A 77 11.74 -2.50 0.15
CA HIS A 77 11.54 -1.22 0.86
C HIS A 77 10.06 -0.99 1.18
N TRP A 78 9.18 -1.16 0.18
CA TRP A 78 7.75 -0.99 0.39
C TRP A 78 7.12 -2.09 1.24
N GLN A 79 7.57 -3.33 1.09
CA GLN A 79 7.16 -4.44 1.95
C GLN A 79 7.45 -4.12 3.42
N ASN A 80 8.66 -3.63 3.72
CA ASN A 80 9.04 -3.23 5.09
C ASN A 80 8.18 -2.07 5.61
N LYS A 81 7.93 -1.04 4.78
CA LYS A 81 7.06 0.08 5.15
C LYS A 81 5.62 -0.35 5.43
N VAL A 82 5.06 -1.24 4.61
CA VAL A 82 3.72 -1.79 4.80
C VAL A 82 3.67 -2.66 6.04
N SER A 83 4.67 -3.52 6.27
CA SER A 83 4.78 -4.31 7.50
C SER A 83 4.80 -3.43 8.75
N GLN A 84 5.63 -2.38 8.76
CA GLN A 84 5.69 -1.44 9.88
C GLN A 84 4.36 -0.70 10.07
N PHE A 85 3.69 -0.33 8.97
CA PHE A 85 2.38 0.31 9.04
C PHE A 85 1.35 -0.59 9.73
N ILE A 86 1.34 -1.89 9.42
CA ILE A 86 0.44 -2.87 10.04
C ILE A 86 0.78 -3.06 11.52
N GLN A 87 2.05 -3.29 11.85
CA GLN A 87 2.49 -3.47 13.25
C GLN A 87 2.16 -2.28 14.14
N ASP A 88 2.21 -1.06 13.59
CA ASP A 88 1.87 0.14 14.34
C ASP A 88 0.34 0.31 14.45
N LEU A 89 -0.44 -0.11 13.45
CA LEU A 89 -1.91 -0.12 13.51
C LEU A 89 -2.45 -1.07 14.60
N GLU A 90 -1.76 -2.19 14.84
CA GLU A 90 -2.13 -3.17 15.89
C GLU A 90 -2.02 -2.61 17.32
N ARG A 91 -1.40 -1.44 17.49
CA ARG A 91 -1.18 -0.80 18.79
C ARG A 91 -2.10 0.39 19.06
N ILE A 92 -3.10 0.61 18.20
CA ILE A 92 -4.08 1.69 18.32
C ILE A 92 -5.27 1.24 19.16
#